data_AF-A0A7S1YV40-F1
#
_entry.id   AF-A0A7S1YV40-F1
#
_cell.length_a   1.000
_cell.length_b   1.000
_cell.length_c   1.000
_cell.angle_alpha   90.00
_cell.angle_beta   90.00
_cell.angle_gamma   90.00
#
_symmetry.space_group_name_H-M   'P 1'
#
loop_
_entity.id
_entity.type
_entity.pdbx_description
1 polymer ?
#
loop_
_entity_poly.entity_id
_entity_poly.type
_entity_poly.pdbx_seq_one_letter_code
_entity_poly.pdbx_strand_id
1 'polypeptide(L)'
;DRNGDGIFTEGATVDSGTPYLLFDKTIEAAFQNAWRKAMGGTPFSYGKLYLTKQQVAKMPTILLQLQSSDTVDQSMNPKSVSNMAGDLDQSSPYDVLVAVPATHYLQYYKHGNFYRSLISLQNEGTILGASVMQGHNVLYDLEFDRIGFAEAPTCKILRSSFEADDDLFDEVQMTDPNQVASEEETESYVDGESSDPAEKVPLESVGTAKRSRISGVQYCTTATCQSYTVVGYAFVATALFIAYNLSRPVDRSGFMDMFEYGDEDEIDFDAEEHTIL
;
A
#
# COMPACT_ATOMS: atom_id res chain seq x y z
N ASP A 1 -0.20 -22.59 21.36
CA ASP A 1 1.07 -22.28 22.03
C ASP A 1 1.50 -20.84 21.81
N ARG A 2 1.69 -20.09 22.89
CA ARG A 2 2.20 -18.71 22.88
C ARG A 2 3.60 -18.72 23.52
N ASN A 3 4.64 -18.80 22.70
CA ASN A 3 6.03 -18.62 23.12
C ASN A 3 6.61 -17.32 22.53
N GLY A 4 6.39 -16.22 23.24
CA GLY A 4 7.46 -15.45 23.90
C GLY A 4 8.51 -14.66 23.12
N ASP A 5 8.88 -14.96 21.88
CA ASP A 5 9.97 -14.22 21.19
C ASP A 5 9.87 -14.24 19.64
N GLY A 6 8.74 -14.66 19.10
CA GLY A 6 8.52 -14.69 17.65
C GLY A 6 7.95 -13.38 17.15
N ILE A 7 8.60 -12.76 16.16
CA ILE A 7 7.93 -11.87 15.21
C ILE A 7 6.64 -12.60 14.82
N PHE A 8 5.50 -12.09 15.26
CA PHE A 8 4.21 -12.59 14.83
C PHE A 8 4.13 -12.28 13.33
N THR A 9 4.49 -13.24 12.49
CA THR A 9 3.89 -13.29 11.16
C THR A 9 2.45 -13.69 11.40
N GLU A 10 1.64 -12.73 11.84
CA GLU A 10 0.19 -12.88 11.89
C GLU A 10 -0.23 -13.36 10.50
N GLY A 11 -1.04 -14.41 10.46
CA GLY A 11 -1.51 -14.99 9.20
C GLY A 11 -2.18 -13.93 8.31
N ALA A 12 -2.51 -14.31 7.08
CA ALA A 12 -3.25 -13.40 6.21
C ALA A 12 -4.68 -13.18 6.74
N THR A 13 -5.13 -11.92 6.80
CA THR A 13 -6.52 -11.56 7.11
C THR A 13 -7.29 -11.28 5.83
N VAL A 14 -8.58 -11.62 5.78
CA VAL A 14 -9.47 -11.27 4.66
C VAL A 14 -10.39 -10.15 5.11
N ASP A 15 -10.30 -8.98 4.47
CA ASP A 15 -11.02 -7.77 4.90
C ASP A 15 -11.58 -6.99 3.72
N SER A 16 -12.92 -6.99 3.56
CA SER A 16 -13.60 -6.22 2.52
C SER A 16 -13.54 -4.71 2.74
N GLY A 17 -13.25 -4.23 3.95
CA GLY A 17 -13.10 -2.81 4.27
C GLY A 17 -11.79 -2.20 3.76
N THR A 18 -10.78 -3.03 3.50
CA THR A 18 -9.50 -2.63 2.92
C THR A 18 -9.56 -2.78 1.39
N PRO A 19 -9.40 -1.72 0.58
CA PRO A 19 -9.49 -1.85 -0.88
C PRO A 19 -8.26 -2.53 -1.50
N TYR A 20 -7.12 -2.50 -0.80
CA TYR A 20 -5.81 -2.90 -1.29
C TYR A 20 -5.46 -4.37 -1.00
N LEU A 21 -4.52 -4.92 -1.76
CA LEU A 21 -3.77 -6.11 -1.38
C LEU A 21 -2.53 -5.67 -0.61
N LEU A 22 -2.54 -5.87 0.70
CA LEU A 22 -1.42 -5.51 1.56
C LEU A 22 -0.63 -6.78 1.86
N PHE A 23 0.66 -6.74 1.58
CA PHE A 23 1.56 -7.82 1.91
C PHE A 23 2.51 -7.40 3.03
N ASP A 24 2.87 -8.40 3.84
CA ASP A 24 3.91 -8.22 4.84
C ASP A 24 5.24 -7.84 4.19
N LYS A 25 5.94 -6.87 4.78
CA LYS A 25 7.23 -6.37 4.26
C LYS A 25 8.28 -7.44 4.02
N THR A 26 8.23 -8.57 4.73
CA THR A 26 9.18 -9.66 4.55
C THR A 26 9.12 -10.29 3.16
N ILE A 27 8.00 -10.19 2.42
CA ILE A 27 7.90 -10.75 1.07
C ILE A 27 8.38 -9.82 -0.04
N GLU A 28 8.66 -8.54 0.28
CA GLU A 28 8.93 -7.49 -0.72
C GLU A 28 10.05 -7.91 -1.69
N ALA A 29 11.17 -8.39 -1.16
CA ALA A 29 12.32 -8.79 -1.97
C ALA A 29 11.98 -9.95 -2.93
N ALA A 30 11.24 -10.95 -2.44
CA ALA A 30 10.81 -12.10 -3.24
C ALA A 30 9.82 -11.66 -4.33
N PHE A 31 8.84 -10.83 -3.98
CA PHE A 31 7.86 -10.28 -4.90
C PHE A 31 8.53 -9.45 -6.01
N GLN A 32 9.41 -8.52 -5.66
CA GLN A 32 10.14 -7.68 -6.62
C GLN A 32 10.98 -8.49 -7.61
N ASN A 33 11.57 -9.60 -7.16
CA ASN A 33 12.34 -10.51 -8.02
C ASN A 33 11.44 -11.30 -8.97
N ALA A 34 10.34 -11.85 -8.46
CA ALA A 34 9.35 -12.56 -9.29
C ALA A 34 8.71 -11.62 -10.33
N TRP A 35 8.37 -10.41 -9.92
CA TRP A 35 7.80 -9.38 -10.78
C TRP A 35 8.76 -9.00 -11.92
N ARG A 36 10.02 -8.70 -11.59
CA ARG A 36 11.04 -8.40 -12.61
C ARG A 36 11.19 -9.54 -13.61
N LYS A 37 11.19 -10.79 -13.14
CA LYS A 37 11.25 -11.96 -14.03
C LYS A 37 10.04 -12.03 -14.96
N ALA A 38 8.83 -11.81 -14.44
CA ALA A 38 7.59 -11.82 -15.23
C ALA A 38 7.52 -10.67 -16.24
N MET A 39 8.06 -9.50 -15.89
CA MET A 39 7.98 -8.26 -16.67
C MET A 39 9.23 -7.97 -17.52
N GLY A 40 10.04 -8.99 -17.80
CA GLY A 40 11.22 -8.85 -18.67
C GLY A 40 12.29 -7.90 -18.14
N GLY A 41 12.45 -7.82 -16.81
CA GLY A 41 13.42 -6.97 -16.11
C GLY A 41 12.83 -5.68 -15.54
N THR A 42 11.58 -5.34 -15.87
CA THR A 42 10.94 -4.11 -15.39
C THR A 42 10.61 -4.22 -13.88
N PRO A 43 11.07 -3.28 -13.03
CA PRO A 43 10.74 -3.31 -11.60
C PRO A 43 9.26 -3.00 -11.36
N PHE A 44 8.73 -3.45 -10.21
CA PHE A 44 7.41 -3.05 -9.77
C PHE A 44 7.42 -1.57 -9.35
N SER A 45 6.33 -0.86 -9.60
CA SER A 45 6.23 0.59 -9.34
C SER A 45 4.89 0.93 -8.70
N TYR A 46 4.96 1.74 -7.64
CA TYR A 46 3.80 2.38 -7.02
C TYR A 46 3.35 3.65 -7.76
N GLY A 47 4.15 4.14 -8.71
CA GLY A 47 3.90 5.37 -9.45
C GLY A 47 2.79 5.25 -10.50
N LYS A 48 2.58 6.35 -11.23
CA LYS A 48 1.62 6.41 -12.34
C LYS A 48 2.10 5.50 -13.49
N LEU A 49 1.25 4.57 -13.92
CA LEU A 49 1.50 3.66 -15.04
C LEU A 49 0.66 4.07 -16.25
N TYR A 50 1.31 4.55 -17.30
CA TYR A 50 0.64 4.92 -18.56
C TYR A 50 0.50 3.70 -19.47
N LEU A 51 -0.55 2.92 -19.22
CA LEU A 51 -0.83 1.67 -19.93
C LEU A 51 -2.12 1.76 -20.75
N THR A 52 -2.14 1.11 -21.90
CA THR A 52 -3.37 0.84 -22.64
C THR A 52 -4.11 -0.36 -22.05
N LYS A 53 -5.41 -0.49 -22.31
CA LYS A 53 -6.20 -1.66 -21.89
C LYS A 53 -5.60 -2.99 -22.36
N GLN A 54 -5.02 -3.01 -23.56
CA GLN A 54 -4.35 -4.20 -24.10
C GLN A 54 -3.06 -4.53 -23.37
N GLN A 55 -2.33 -3.52 -22.89
CA GLN A 55 -1.15 -3.74 -22.05
C GLN A 55 -1.54 -4.25 -20.67
N VAL A 56 -2.60 -3.70 -20.05
CA VAL A 56 -3.14 -4.20 -18.78
C VAL A 56 -3.53 -5.68 -18.88
N ALA A 57 -4.17 -6.09 -19.98
CA ALA A 57 -4.53 -7.50 -20.19
C ALA A 57 -3.32 -8.45 -20.36
N LYS A 58 -2.10 -7.91 -20.56
CA LYS A 58 -0.85 -8.68 -20.66
C LYS A 58 -0.01 -8.62 -19.37
N MET A 59 -0.44 -7.86 -18.38
CA MET A 59 0.21 -7.80 -17.08
C MET A 59 0.03 -9.14 -16.34
N PRO A 60 0.97 -9.50 -15.45
CA PRO A 60 0.97 -10.81 -14.79
C PRO A 60 -0.26 -11.01 -13.90
N THR A 61 -0.80 -12.22 -13.86
CA THR A 61 -1.75 -12.62 -12.83
C THR A 61 -0.98 -13.06 -11.59
N ILE A 62 -1.37 -12.54 -10.42
CA ILE A 62 -0.81 -12.98 -9.15
C ILE A 62 -1.64 -14.18 -8.67
N LEU A 63 -0.98 -15.28 -8.32
CA LEU A 63 -1.63 -16.45 -7.72
C LEU A 63 -1.34 -16.47 -6.23
N LEU A 64 -2.39 -16.48 -5.42
CA LEU A 64 -2.29 -16.66 -3.97
C LEU A 64 -2.65 -18.11 -3.66
N GLN A 65 -1.70 -18.86 -3.10
CA GLN A 65 -1.96 -20.20 -2.58
C GLN A 65 -2.39 -20.09 -1.12
N LEU A 66 -3.62 -20.50 -0.83
CA LEU A 66 -4.21 -20.50 0.49
C LEU A 66 -4.24 -21.93 1.02
N GLN A 67 -3.78 -22.10 2.26
CA GLN A 67 -3.78 -23.39 2.92
C GLN A 67 -5.20 -23.97 2.97
N SER A 68 -5.35 -25.22 2.57
CA SER A 68 -6.61 -25.95 2.68
C SER A 68 -6.97 -26.26 4.13
N SER A 69 -8.28 -26.40 4.42
CA SER A 69 -8.76 -26.87 5.72
C SER A 69 -8.40 -28.33 5.92
N ASP A 70 -8.11 -28.73 7.16
CA ASP A 70 -7.91 -30.14 7.55
C ASP A 70 -9.11 -31.05 7.21
N THR A 71 -10.27 -30.45 6.97
CA THR A 71 -11.52 -31.13 6.61
C THR A 71 -11.79 -31.19 5.09
N VAL A 72 -10.79 -30.91 4.26
CA VAL A 72 -10.94 -30.94 2.80
C VAL A 72 -11.35 -32.34 2.30
N ASP A 73 -12.25 -32.39 1.31
CA ASP A 73 -12.69 -33.64 0.69
C ASP A 73 -11.57 -34.24 -0.18
N GLN A 74 -10.84 -35.20 0.39
CA GLN A 74 -9.75 -35.90 -0.29
C GLN A 74 -10.23 -36.90 -1.35
N SER A 75 -11.54 -37.12 -1.49
CA SER A 75 -12.07 -37.95 -2.59
C SER A 75 -11.93 -37.27 -3.95
N MET A 76 -11.76 -35.95 -3.96
CA MET A 76 -11.50 -35.18 -5.18
C MET A 76 -10.05 -35.35 -5.65
N ASN A 77 -9.85 -35.43 -6.96
CA ASN A 77 -8.52 -35.39 -7.54
C ASN A 77 -8.08 -33.92 -7.73
N PRO A 78 -7.09 -33.42 -6.97
CA PRO A 78 -6.71 -32.00 -6.99
C PRO A 78 -6.16 -31.54 -8.34
N LYS A 79 -5.74 -32.47 -9.22
CA LYS A 79 -5.30 -32.14 -10.58
C LYS A 79 -6.45 -31.88 -11.55
N SER A 80 -7.66 -32.29 -11.17
CA SER A 80 -8.85 -32.20 -12.02
C SER A 80 -9.77 -31.05 -11.64
N VAL A 81 -9.60 -30.49 -10.45
CA VAL A 81 -10.41 -29.38 -9.93
C VAL A 81 -9.68 -28.08 -10.24
N SER A 82 -10.37 -27.16 -10.92
CA SER A 82 -9.82 -25.82 -11.17
C SER A 82 -9.56 -25.12 -9.83
N ASN A 83 -8.52 -24.29 -9.80
CA ASN A 83 -8.16 -23.49 -8.62
C ASN A 83 -7.71 -24.31 -7.41
N MET A 84 -7.30 -25.57 -7.59
CA MET A 84 -6.47 -26.29 -6.62
C MET A 84 -5.00 -26.25 -7.04
N ALA A 85 -4.08 -26.32 -6.08
CA ALA A 85 -2.65 -26.30 -6.33
C ALA A 85 -2.21 -27.47 -7.22
N GLY A 86 -2.71 -28.67 -6.93
CA GLY A 86 -2.54 -29.85 -7.78
C GLY A 86 -1.08 -30.11 -8.17
N ASP A 87 -0.77 -29.97 -9.46
CA ASP A 87 0.58 -30.18 -10.00
C ASP A 87 1.55 -29.02 -9.74
N LEU A 88 1.05 -27.83 -9.37
CA LEU A 88 1.88 -26.65 -9.07
C LEU A 88 2.61 -26.78 -7.74
N ASP A 89 1.99 -27.43 -6.76
CA ASP A 89 2.60 -27.75 -5.47
C ASP A 89 2.21 -29.17 -5.02
N GLN A 90 3.14 -30.10 -5.21
CA GLN A 90 2.96 -31.50 -4.81
C GLN A 90 2.98 -31.71 -3.29
N SER A 91 3.52 -30.75 -2.53
CA SER A 91 3.57 -30.84 -1.07
C SER A 91 2.24 -30.47 -0.42
N SER A 92 1.47 -29.58 -1.06
CA SER A 92 0.14 -29.16 -0.62
C SER A 92 -0.86 -29.14 -1.78
N PRO A 93 -1.18 -30.29 -2.40
CA PRO A 93 -1.93 -30.33 -3.66
C PRO A 93 -3.39 -29.90 -3.51
N TYR A 94 -3.94 -29.96 -2.29
CA TYR A 94 -5.33 -29.57 -1.99
C TYR A 94 -5.49 -28.09 -1.66
N ASP A 95 -4.40 -27.33 -1.58
CA ASP A 95 -4.47 -25.88 -1.34
C ASP A 95 -5.24 -25.17 -2.45
N VAL A 96 -5.90 -24.08 -2.07
CA VAL A 96 -6.73 -23.29 -2.97
C VAL A 96 -5.88 -22.21 -3.63
N LEU A 97 -6.01 -22.06 -4.94
CA LEU A 97 -5.38 -20.99 -5.69
C LEU A 97 -6.40 -19.89 -6.00
N VAL A 98 -6.12 -18.68 -5.53
CA VAL A 98 -6.89 -17.48 -5.86
C VAL A 98 -6.12 -16.65 -6.88
N ALA A 99 -6.74 -16.43 -8.03
CA ALA A 99 -6.14 -15.64 -9.11
C ALA A 99 -6.52 -14.16 -8.98
N VAL A 100 -5.51 -13.30 -8.93
CA VAL A 100 -5.65 -11.84 -8.87
C VAL A 100 -5.09 -11.26 -10.17
N PRO A 101 -5.92 -11.12 -11.23
CA PRO A 101 -5.48 -10.55 -12.50
C PRO A 101 -5.18 -9.06 -12.36
N ALA A 102 -4.50 -8.49 -13.35
CA ALA A 102 -4.12 -7.07 -13.34
C ALA A 102 -5.29 -6.09 -13.22
N THR A 103 -6.47 -6.46 -13.68
CA THR A 103 -7.68 -5.64 -13.50
C THR A 103 -8.15 -5.53 -12.05
N HIS A 104 -7.67 -6.41 -11.16
CA HIS A 104 -8.00 -6.38 -9.73
C HIS A 104 -7.00 -5.52 -8.96
N TYR A 105 -5.72 -5.57 -9.34
CA TYR A 105 -4.66 -4.85 -8.63
C TYR A 105 -4.21 -3.56 -9.32
N LEU A 106 -4.79 -3.18 -10.46
CA LEU A 106 -4.57 -1.88 -11.12
C LEU A 106 -5.86 -1.09 -11.23
N GLN A 107 -5.90 0.07 -10.57
CA GLN A 107 -7.01 1.02 -10.67
C GLN A 107 -6.73 2.06 -11.74
N TYR A 108 -7.72 2.30 -12.62
CA TYR A 108 -7.64 3.32 -13.67
C TYR A 108 -8.14 4.67 -13.16
N TYR A 109 -7.35 5.73 -13.38
CA TYR A 109 -7.68 7.11 -13.06
C TYR A 109 -7.98 7.88 -14.35
N LYS A 110 -9.23 8.33 -14.51
CA LYS A 110 -9.74 8.90 -15.76
C LYS A 110 -9.14 10.28 -16.07
N HIS A 111 -9.01 11.16 -15.08
CA HIS A 111 -8.54 12.54 -15.27
C HIS A 111 -7.08 12.59 -15.74
N GLY A 112 -6.22 11.73 -15.18
CA GLY A 112 -4.82 11.64 -15.59
C GLY A 112 -4.49 10.59 -16.65
N ASN A 113 -5.45 9.76 -17.05
CA ASN A 113 -5.27 8.63 -17.98
C ASN A 113 -4.07 7.73 -17.61
N PHE A 114 -4.00 7.32 -16.34
CA PHE A 114 -2.98 6.40 -15.83
C PHE A 114 -3.60 5.33 -14.94
N TYR A 115 -2.83 4.29 -14.66
CA TYR A 115 -3.14 3.28 -13.66
C TYR A 115 -2.27 3.45 -12.42
N ARG A 116 -2.78 3.07 -11.23
CA ARG A 116 -1.97 2.85 -10.03
C ARG A 116 -2.18 1.44 -9.50
N SER A 117 -1.14 0.93 -8.86
CA SER A 117 -1.20 -0.34 -8.15
C SER A 117 -2.05 -0.23 -6.89
N LEU A 118 -2.87 -1.26 -6.64
CA LEU A 118 -3.57 -1.50 -5.38
C LEU A 118 -2.82 -2.49 -4.47
N ILE A 119 -1.57 -2.82 -4.81
CA ILE A 119 -0.68 -3.65 -3.99
C ILE A 119 0.22 -2.75 -3.15
N SER A 120 0.36 -3.07 -1.86
CA SER A 120 1.39 -2.53 -0.97
C SER A 120 2.27 -3.65 -0.43
N LEU A 121 3.59 -3.44 -0.40
CA LEU A 121 4.57 -4.39 0.16
C LEU A 121 5.19 -3.85 1.47
N GLN A 122 4.61 -2.83 2.08
CA GLN A 122 5.20 -2.13 3.23
C GLN A 122 4.39 -2.33 4.52
N ASN A 123 3.50 -3.32 4.54
CA ASN A 123 2.62 -3.54 5.68
C ASN A 123 3.25 -4.44 6.74
N GLU A 124 2.75 -4.34 7.97
CA GLU A 124 2.99 -5.32 9.03
C GLU A 124 1.83 -6.33 8.98
N GLY A 125 2.10 -7.55 8.49
CA GLY A 125 1.08 -8.55 8.18
C GLY A 125 0.50 -8.46 6.78
N THR A 126 -0.25 -9.50 6.39
CA THR A 126 -0.89 -9.61 5.07
C THR A 126 -2.40 -9.41 5.18
N ILE A 127 -2.97 -8.55 4.34
CA ILE A 127 -4.41 -8.31 4.23
C ILE A 127 -4.86 -8.53 2.78
N LEU A 128 -5.77 -9.49 2.61
CA LEU A 128 -6.47 -9.78 1.36
C LEU A 128 -7.72 -8.90 1.29
N GLY A 129 -7.56 -7.72 0.68
CA GLY A 129 -8.61 -6.73 0.59
C GLY A 129 -9.67 -7.00 -0.49
N ALA A 130 -10.53 -6.01 -0.70
CA ALA A 130 -11.59 -6.03 -1.70
C ALA A 130 -11.06 -6.26 -3.14
N SER A 131 -9.86 -5.81 -3.46
CA SER A 131 -9.20 -6.11 -4.75
C SER A 131 -8.99 -7.61 -4.98
N VAL A 132 -8.70 -8.39 -3.94
CA VAL A 132 -8.59 -9.85 -4.04
C VAL A 132 -9.98 -10.50 -4.09
N MET A 133 -10.91 -10.02 -3.27
CA MET A 133 -12.26 -10.57 -3.16
C MET A 133 -13.11 -10.32 -4.42
N GLN A 134 -12.78 -9.28 -5.20
CA GLN A 134 -13.46 -8.99 -6.45
C GLN A 134 -13.44 -10.21 -7.38
N GLY A 135 -14.57 -10.48 -8.04
CA GLY A 135 -14.70 -11.64 -8.93
C GLY A 135 -14.90 -12.98 -8.23
N HIS A 136 -14.97 -12.98 -6.89
CA HIS A 136 -15.15 -14.19 -6.10
C HIS A 136 -16.37 -14.09 -5.18
N ASN A 137 -17.05 -15.21 -4.98
CA ASN A 137 -17.95 -15.42 -3.84
C ASN A 137 -17.10 -15.88 -2.66
N VAL A 138 -17.14 -15.13 -1.56
CA VAL A 138 -16.41 -15.44 -0.34
C VAL A 138 -17.40 -15.88 0.74
N LEU A 139 -17.24 -17.11 1.24
CA LEU A 139 -18.05 -17.68 2.31
C LEU A 139 -17.23 -17.70 3.60
N TYR A 140 -17.70 -17.01 4.63
CA TYR A 140 -17.15 -17.08 5.98
C TYR A 140 -17.89 -18.16 6.76
N ASP A 141 -17.31 -19.36 6.80
CA ASP A 141 -17.90 -20.52 7.46
C ASP A 141 -17.38 -20.60 8.90
N LEU A 142 -18.06 -19.87 9.79
CA LEU A 142 -17.72 -19.75 11.21
C LEU A 142 -17.96 -21.05 11.99
N GLU A 143 -18.78 -21.96 11.48
CA GLU A 143 -19.05 -23.24 12.14
C GLU A 143 -17.85 -24.20 12.02
N PHE A 144 -17.14 -24.12 10.90
CA PHE A 144 -15.99 -24.97 10.59
C PHE A 144 -14.67 -24.20 10.54
N ASP A 145 -14.61 -22.99 11.11
CA ASP A 145 -13.43 -22.12 11.19
C ASP A 145 -12.67 -22.00 9.85
N ARG A 146 -13.40 -21.75 8.76
CA ARG A 146 -12.80 -21.70 7.41
C ARG A 146 -13.40 -20.61 6.53
N ILE A 147 -12.67 -20.26 5.48
CA ILE A 147 -13.12 -19.31 4.45
C ILE A 147 -13.12 -20.03 3.10
N GLY A 148 -14.26 -20.01 2.42
CA GLY A 148 -14.42 -20.56 1.09
C GLY A 148 -14.30 -19.47 0.02
N PHE A 149 -13.55 -19.76 -1.05
CA PHE A 149 -13.47 -18.93 -2.25
C PHE A 149 -14.03 -19.70 -3.44
N ALA A 150 -14.93 -19.06 -4.20
CA ALA A 150 -15.41 -19.59 -5.47
C ALA A 150 -15.45 -18.47 -6.51
N GLU A 151 -15.19 -18.77 -7.77
CA GLU A 151 -15.35 -17.79 -8.85
C GLU A 151 -16.82 -17.35 -8.94
N ALA A 152 -17.06 -16.04 -9.02
CA ALA A 152 -18.40 -15.49 -9.15
C ALA A 152 -18.78 -15.41 -10.65
N PRO A 153 -19.75 -16.21 -11.14
CA PRO A 153 -20.05 -16.31 -12.58
C PRO A 153 -20.63 -15.01 -13.17
N THR A 154 -21.20 -14.14 -12.32
CA THR A 154 -21.92 -12.93 -12.72
C THR A 154 -21.23 -11.65 -12.29
N CYS A 155 -20.01 -11.70 -11.75
CA CYS A 155 -19.25 -10.51 -11.40
C CYS A 155 -18.64 -9.90 -12.66
N LYS A 156 -19.47 -9.19 -13.45
CA LYS A 156 -18.93 -8.22 -14.40
C LYS A 156 -18.25 -7.18 -13.54
N ILE A 157 -16.92 -7.05 -13.64
CA ILE A 157 -16.18 -5.90 -13.11
C ILE A 157 -16.98 -4.67 -13.57
N LEU A 158 -17.72 -4.08 -12.63
CA LEU A 158 -18.40 -2.84 -12.90
C LEU A 158 -17.27 -1.91 -13.29
N ARG A 159 -17.28 -1.48 -14.55
CA ARG A 159 -16.43 -0.38 -14.99
C ARG A 159 -16.95 0.80 -14.21
N SER A 160 -16.52 0.92 -12.96
CA SER A 160 -16.85 2.06 -12.16
C SER A 160 -16.15 3.21 -12.86
N SER A 161 -16.94 3.96 -13.60
CA SER A 161 -16.80 5.40 -13.66
C SER A 161 -17.08 5.99 -12.28
N PHE A 162 -16.52 5.40 -11.21
CA PHE A 162 -16.22 6.17 -10.03
C PHE A 162 -15.13 7.11 -10.53
N GLU A 163 -15.56 8.28 -10.96
CA GLU A 163 -14.75 9.48 -10.90
C GLU A 163 -14.40 9.62 -9.42
N ALA A 164 -13.38 8.87 -8.98
CA ALA A 164 -12.66 9.25 -7.79
C ALA A 164 -12.15 10.64 -8.14
N ASP A 165 -12.79 11.67 -7.58
CA ASP A 165 -12.22 13.01 -7.59
C ASP A 165 -10.81 12.84 -7.05
N ASP A 166 -9.83 13.12 -7.92
CA ASP A 166 -8.40 12.99 -7.62
C ASP A 166 -8.01 13.81 -6.37
N ASP A 167 -8.89 14.72 -5.94
CA ASP A 167 -8.75 15.64 -4.83
C ASP A 167 -9.00 15.02 -3.44
N LEU A 168 -9.58 13.81 -3.33
CA LEU A 168 -9.91 13.21 -2.00
C LEU A 168 -8.76 12.40 -1.38
N PHE A 169 -7.70 12.07 -2.14
CA PHE A 169 -6.59 11.22 -1.66
C PHE A 169 -5.20 11.84 -1.87
N ASP A 170 -5.08 13.09 -2.31
CA ASP A 170 -3.78 13.78 -2.42
C ASP A 170 -3.19 14.18 -1.06
N GLU A 171 -3.92 14.00 0.06
CA GLU A 171 -3.45 14.33 1.41
C GLU A 171 -2.81 13.18 2.21
N VAL A 172 -2.86 11.93 1.73
CA VAL A 172 -2.01 10.87 2.32
C VAL A 172 -0.75 10.74 1.47
N GLN A 173 0.12 11.74 1.58
CA GLN A 173 1.50 11.54 1.20
C GLN A 173 2.06 10.45 2.11
N MET A 174 2.20 9.24 1.59
CA MET A 174 3.18 8.29 2.09
C MET A 174 4.54 8.99 1.99
N THR A 175 4.95 9.61 3.09
CA THR A 175 6.28 10.17 3.24
C THR A 175 7.27 9.07 2.95
N ASP A 176 8.18 9.35 2.03
CA ASP A 176 9.32 8.48 1.73
C ASP A 176 10.02 8.13 3.07
N PRO A 177 10.11 6.84 3.45
CA PRO A 177 10.73 6.44 4.70
C PRO A 177 12.23 6.81 4.78
N ASN A 178 12.84 7.29 3.69
CA ASN A 178 14.19 7.86 3.73
C ASN A 178 14.24 9.33 4.21
N GLN A 179 13.12 9.97 4.58
CA GLN A 179 13.10 11.39 4.99
C GLN A 179 12.87 11.67 6.49
N VAL A 180 12.69 10.66 7.34
CA VAL A 180 12.49 10.88 8.79
C VAL A 180 13.67 10.33 9.58
N ALA A 181 14.76 11.10 9.62
CA ALA A 181 15.84 10.90 10.57
C ALA A 181 16.57 12.22 10.87
N SER A 182 15.94 13.09 11.65
CA SER A 182 16.62 13.96 12.62
C SER A 182 15.62 14.93 13.23
N GLU A 183 15.21 14.68 14.47
CA GLU A 183 14.95 15.68 15.51
C GLU A 183 14.44 14.92 16.76
N GLU A 184 15.37 14.33 17.51
CA GLU A 184 15.16 14.06 18.93
C GLU A 184 16.12 14.98 19.69
N GLU A 185 15.55 15.94 20.41
CA GLU A 185 16.24 16.74 21.41
C GLU A 185 16.66 15.82 22.55
N THR A 186 17.98 15.69 22.75
CA THR A 186 18.56 15.03 23.92
C THR A 186 18.97 16.10 24.93
N GLU A 187 18.19 16.25 26.00
CA GLU A 187 18.64 16.95 27.20
C GLU A 187 19.75 16.14 27.87
N SER A 188 20.92 16.78 28.04
CA SER A 188 22.07 16.22 28.73
C SER A 188 21.98 16.45 30.24
N TYR A 189 21.89 15.38 31.02
CA TYR A 189 22.17 15.39 32.47
C TYR A 189 23.62 14.94 32.70
N VAL A 190 24.36 15.73 33.48
CA VAL A 190 25.78 15.54 33.81
C VAL A 190 25.92 15.11 35.27
N ASP A 191 26.80 14.12 35.49
CA ASP A 191 27.69 13.85 36.64
C ASP A 191 27.58 12.47 37.27
N GLY A 192 28.73 11.82 37.44
CA GLY A 192 28.84 10.51 38.09
C GLY A 192 30.20 9.81 37.92
N GLU A 193 31.25 10.43 38.44
CA GLU A 193 32.61 9.97 38.72
C GLU A 193 32.74 8.53 39.32
N SER A 194 33.66 7.69 38.82
CA SER A 194 34.64 6.94 39.64
C SER A 194 35.66 6.12 38.79
N SER A 195 36.96 6.37 39.02
CA SER A 195 38.11 5.44 39.19
C SER A 195 37.95 3.96 38.76
N ASP A 196 38.84 3.29 38.02
CA ASP A 196 40.29 3.07 38.27
C ASP A 196 40.93 2.16 37.15
N PRO A 197 42.24 1.75 37.20
CA PRO A 197 43.15 1.92 36.05
C PRO A 197 43.63 0.65 35.32
N ALA A 198 44.19 0.93 34.13
CA ALA A 198 45.38 0.35 33.50
C ALA A 198 45.49 -1.17 33.27
N GLU A 199 45.37 -1.56 32.00
CA GLU A 199 46.17 -2.66 31.44
C GLU A 199 46.70 -2.26 30.06
N LYS A 200 48.03 -2.24 29.93
CA LYS A 200 48.77 -1.95 28.69
C LYS A 200 49.00 -3.27 27.95
N VAL A 201 48.57 -3.36 26.70
CA VAL A 201 49.06 -4.36 25.74
C VAL A 201 49.48 -3.66 24.44
N PRO A 202 50.68 -3.92 23.90
CA PRO A 202 51.19 -3.22 22.72
C PRO A 202 50.93 -3.98 21.41
N LEU A 203 50.82 -3.18 20.34
CA LEU A 203 51.15 -3.48 18.93
C LEU A 203 50.31 -4.54 18.19
N GLU A 204 49.62 -4.16 17.10
CA GLU A 204 50.17 -4.18 15.74
C GLU A 204 49.17 -3.66 14.69
N SER A 205 49.72 -3.13 13.61
CA SER A 205 49.09 -2.38 12.53
C SER A 205 48.32 -3.24 11.52
N VAL A 206 47.07 -2.91 11.22
CA VAL A 206 46.41 -3.29 9.96
C VAL A 206 45.53 -2.13 9.49
N GLY A 207 45.74 -1.71 8.24
CA GLY A 207 45.09 -0.55 7.64
C GLY A 207 43.60 -0.77 7.41
N THR A 208 42.80 0.21 7.80
CA THR A 208 41.38 0.33 7.43
C THR A 208 41.07 1.75 6.98
N ALA A 209 40.45 1.83 5.81
CA ALA A 209 40.07 3.04 5.11
C ALA A 209 39.29 4.01 6.03
N LYS A 210 39.71 5.28 6.01
CA LYS A 210 39.02 6.40 6.66
C LYS A 210 37.61 6.53 6.09
N ARG A 211 36.62 6.05 6.85
CA ARG A 211 35.20 6.39 6.69
C ARG A 211 35.04 7.83 7.18
N SER A 212 34.97 8.80 6.28
CA SER A 212 34.67 10.19 6.61
C SER A 212 33.23 10.27 7.09
N ARG A 213 33.03 10.42 8.41
CA ARG A 213 31.78 10.88 8.99
C ARG A 213 31.53 12.30 8.50
N ILE A 214 30.48 12.50 7.69
CA ILE A 214 29.97 13.82 7.32
C ILE A 214 29.10 14.25 8.49
N SER A 215 29.72 14.87 9.48
CA SER A 215 29.04 15.51 10.61
C SER A 215 29.54 16.94 10.67
N GLY A 216 28.76 17.84 10.07
CA GLY A 216 29.05 19.27 10.04
C GLY A 216 28.37 19.93 8.86
N VAL A 217 27.33 20.71 9.14
CA VAL A 217 26.79 21.72 8.21
C VAL A 217 27.94 22.69 7.93
N GLN A 218 28.65 22.51 6.81
CA GLN A 218 29.73 23.40 6.42
C GLN A 218 29.11 24.72 5.93
N TYR A 219 29.24 25.76 6.75
CA TYR A 219 28.92 27.12 6.34
C TYR A 219 29.85 27.53 5.19
N CYS A 220 29.24 27.90 4.06
CA CYS A 220 29.95 28.41 2.91
C CYS A 220 30.53 29.80 3.20
N THR A 221 31.86 29.92 3.30
CA THR A 221 32.57 31.19 3.57
C THR A 221 33.02 31.92 2.30
N THR A 222 32.92 31.30 1.12
CA THR A 222 33.29 31.94 -0.14
C THR A 222 32.21 32.91 -0.60
N ALA A 223 32.60 34.10 -1.07
CA ALA A 223 31.68 35.13 -1.56
C ALA A 223 30.77 34.65 -2.71
N THR A 224 31.26 33.72 -3.55
CA THR A 224 30.47 33.10 -4.61
C THR A 224 29.38 32.18 -4.07
N CYS A 225 29.68 31.35 -3.06
CA CYS A 225 28.66 30.50 -2.47
C CYS A 225 27.56 31.32 -1.74
N GLN A 226 27.94 32.42 -1.07
CA GLN A 226 26.98 33.34 -0.45
C GLN A 226 26.08 34.04 -1.49
N SER A 227 26.61 34.41 -2.66
CA SER A 227 25.76 35.03 -3.69
C SER A 227 24.76 34.04 -4.28
N TYR A 228 25.16 32.78 -4.52
CA TYR A 228 24.24 31.77 -5.02
C TYR A 228 23.13 31.40 -4.03
N THR A 229 23.44 31.30 -2.72
CA THR A 229 22.41 31.02 -1.72
C THR A 229 21.41 32.17 -1.61
N VAL A 230 21.88 33.42 -1.56
CA VAL A 230 21.00 34.59 -1.48
C VAL A 230 20.09 34.70 -2.71
N VAL A 231 20.63 34.52 -3.92
CA VAL A 231 19.83 34.54 -5.15
C VAL A 231 18.84 33.38 -5.19
N GLY A 232 19.25 32.19 -4.74
CA GLY A 232 18.37 31.02 -4.63
C GLY A 232 17.19 31.26 -3.70
N TYR A 233 17.43 31.78 -2.49
CA TYR A 233 16.37 32.10 -1.54
C TYR A 233 15.43 33.19 -2.05
N ALA A 234 15.95 34.22 -2.72
CA ALA A 234 15.13 35.27 -3.32
C ALA A 234 14.20 34.72 -4.42
N PHE A 235 14.68 33.78 -5.23
CA PHE A 235 13.88 33.14 -6.26
C PHE A 235 12.76 32.27 -5.66
N VAL A 236 13.07 31.47 -4.65
CA VAL A 236 12.08 30.63 -3.95
C VAL A 236 11.02 31.50 -3.26
N ALA A 237 11.43 32.55 -2.55
CA ALA A 237 10.51 33.48 -1.90
C ALA A 237 9.57 34.18 -2.90
N THR A 238 10.10 34.57 -4.07
CA THR A 238 9.30 35.18 -5.14
C THR A 238 8.29 34.18 -5.72
N ALA A 239 8.71 32.93 -5.95
CA ALA A 239 7.81 31.88 -6.44
C ALA A 239 6.68 31.58 -5.44
N LEU A 240 6.99 31.48 -4.15
CA LEU A 240 6.01 31.28 -3.09
C LEU A 240 5.04 32.47 -2.97
N PHE A 241 5.52 33.71 -3.11
CA PHE A 241 4.66 34.89 -3.09
C PHE A 241 3.69 34.92 -4.29
N ILE A 242 4.14 34.52 -5.48
CA ILE A 242 3.28 34.41 -6.66
C ILE A 242 2.24 33.30 -6.45
N ALA A 243 2.66 32.12 -5.99
CA ALA A 243 1.77 31.00 -5.71
C ALA A 243 0.71 31.37 -4.66
N TYR A 244 1.10 32.07 -3.58
CA TYR A 244 0.19 32.54 -2.54
C TYR A 244 -0.84 33.53 -3.09
N ASN A 245 -0.43 34.49 -3.93
CA ASN A 245 -1.37 35.45 -4.52
C ASN A 245 -2.32 34.81 -5.54
N LEU A 246 -1.87 33.79 -6.29
CA LEU A 246 -2.72 33.03 -7.20
C LEU A 246 -3.68 32.08 -6.46
N SER A 247 -3.28 31.60 -5.29
CA SER A 247 -4.07 30.65 -4.49
C SER A 247 -5.01 31.34 -3.51
N ARG A 248 -5.03 32.69 -3.44
CA ARG A 248 -5.98 33.38 -2.58
C ARG A 248 -7.41 33.07 -3.05
N PRO A 249 -8.21 32.30 -2.28
CA PRO A 249 -9.59 32.07 -2.62
C PRO A 249 -10.29 33.43 -2.63
N VAL A 250 -11.02 33.72 -3.70
CA VAL A 250 -11.92 34.87 -3.76
C VAL A 250 -12.93 34.67 -2.64
N ASP A 251 -12.93 35.55 -1.62
CA ASP A 251 -13.87 35.52 -0.50
C ASP A 251 -15.30 35.44 -1.05
N ARG A 252 -15.88 34.24 -1.05
CA ARG A 252 -17.28 33.96 -1.40
C ARG A 252 -18.17 33.97 -0.15
N SER A 253 -17.85 34.80 0.84
CA SER A 253 -18.63 34.95 2.07
C SER A 253 -20.01 35.59 1.87
N GLY A 254 -20.43 35.89 0.63
CA GLY A 254 -21.76 36.42 0.30
C GLY A 254 -22.72 35.46 -0.40
N PHE A 255 -22.38 34.17 -0.58
CA PHE A 255 -23.22 33.20 -1.33
C PHE A 255 -23.67 32.03 -0.45
N MET A 256 -24.22 32.31 0.74
CA MET A 256 -24.82 31.28 1.61
C MET A 256 -26.20 31.66 2.20
N ASP A 257 -26.81 32.77 1.77
CA ASP A 257 -28.13 33.22 2.27
C ASP A 257 -29.31 32.94 1.32
N MET A 258 -29.22 31.99 0.38
CA MET A 258 -30.28 31.78 -0.62
C MET A 258 -30.77 30.33 -0.80
N PHE A 259 -30.76 29.54 0.28
CA PHE A 259 -31.57 28.31 0.35
C PHE A 259 -32.46 28.34 1.60
N GLU A 260 -33.41 29.27 1.53
CA GLU A 260 -34.59 29.32 2.38
C GLU A 260 -35.51 28.16 2.00
N TYR A 261 -35.73 27.27 2.98
CA TYR A 261 -36.93 26.46 3.24
C TYR A 261 -37.84 26.15 2.04
N GLY A 262 -37.74 24.92 1.52
CA GLY A 262 -38.77 24.29 0.69
C GLY A 262 -39.36 23.12 1.45
N ASP A 263 -40.68 23.14 1.59
CA ASP A 263 -41.53 22.32 2.45
C ASP A 263 -41.31 20.80 2.34
N GLU A 264 -41.49 20.15 3.49
CA GLU A 264 -41.59 18.71 3.67
C GLU A 264 -42.93 18.23 3.07
N ASP A 265 -42.92 17.72 1.84
CA ASP A 265 -44.06 16.97 1.31
C ASP A 265 -44.06 15.55 1.90
N GLU A 266 -45.09 15.32 2.70
CA GLU A 266 -45.52 14.08 3.34
C GLU A 266 -45.74 12.98 2.27
N ILE A 267 -44.88 11.96 2.26
CA ILE A 267 -45.05 10.77 1.39
C ILE A 267 -45.84 9.72 2.18
N ASP A 268 -47.15 9.67 1.94
CA ASP A 268 -48.01 8.56 2.34
C ASP A 268 -47.64 7.30 1.53
N PHE A 269 -47.15 6.27 2.24
CA PHE A 269 -46.84 4.96 1.68
C PHE A 269 -48.05 4.04 1.88
N ASP A 270 -48.92 3.97 0.87
CA ASP A 270 -49.97 2.96 0.81
C ASP A 270 -49.34 1.57 0.61
N ALA A 271 -49.40 0.76 1.66
CA ALA A 271 -49.00 -0.63 1.64
C ALA A 271 -50.10 -1.49 1.00
N GLU A 272 -49.97 -1.78 -0.29
CA GLU A 272 -50.82 -2.75 -0.99
C GLU A 272 -50.20 -4.15 -0.89
N GLU A 273 -50.84 -4.99 -0.08
CA GLU A 273 -50.51 -6.38 0.22
C GLU A 273 -50.90 -7.28 -0.98
N HIS A 274 -49.94 -7.65 -1.82
CA HIS A 274 -50.16 -8.65 -2.87
C HIS A 274 -49.83 -10.07 -2.37
N THR A 275 -50.89 -10.77 -1.99
CA THR A 275 -50.94 -12.23 -1.82
C THR A 275 -50.77 -12.91 -3.18
N ILE A 276 -49.71 -13.71 -3.35
CA ILE A 276 -49.57 -14.65 -4.48
C ILE A 276 -49.71 -16.07 -3.94
N LEU A 277 -50.69 -16.78 -4.53
CA LEU A 277 -50.97 -18.21 -4.41
C LEU A 277 -49.86 -19.08 -5.00
#